data_AF-A0A7K4CK75-F1
#
_entry.id   AF-A0A7K4CK75-F1
#
_cell.length_a   1.000
_cell.length_b   1.000
_cell.length_c   1.000
_cell.angle_alpha   90.00
_cell.angle_beta   90.00
_cell.angle_gamma   90.00
#
_symmetry.space_group_name_H-M   'P 1'
#
loop_
_entity.id
_entity.type
_entity.pdbx_description
1 polymer ?
#
loop_
_entity_poly.entity_id
_entity_poly.type
_entity_poly.pdbx_seq_one_letter_code
_entity_poly.pdbx_strand_id
1 'polypeptide(L)' 'MPRKRRELYKKDICACSIFGAMNRDGDRFTGDGVMSAIANMHVRGNGLGGGFAAYGIYPEYKDYYAFHLMFTGS' A
#
# COMPACT_ATOMS: atom_id res chain seq x y z
N MET A 1 25.14 -27.85 -20.55
CA MET A 1 25.02 -27.79 -19.07
C MET A 1 23.57 -28.01 -18.68
N PRO A 2 23.22 -29.04 -17.89
CA PRO A 2 21.86 -29.23 -17.41
C PRO A 2 21.52 -28.11 -16.43
N ARG A 3 20.37 -27.45 -16.60
CA ARG A 3 19.89 -26.42 -15.68
C ARG A 3 19.59 -27.10 -14.33
N LYS A 4 20.46 -26.92 -13.33
CA LYS A 4 20.16 -27.25 -11.93
C LYS A 4 18.85 -26.56 -11.57
N ARG A 5 17.77 -27.33 -11.40
CA ARG A 5 16.51 -26.83 -10.83
C ARG A 5 16.85 -26.38 -9.42
N ARG A 6 16.98 -25.06 -9.19
CA ARG A 6 17.12 -24.47 -7.84
C ARG A 6 16.04 -25.14 -6.99
N GLU A 7 16.43 -25.70 -5.84
CA GLU A 7 15.50 -26.14 -4.82
C GLU A 7 14.40 -25.09 -4.71
N LEU A 8 13.14 -25.53 -4.79
CA LEU A 8 11.99 -24.64 -4.80
C LEU A 8 12.03 -23.83 -3.50
N TYR A 9 12.52 -22.59 -3.60
CA TYR A 9 12.11 -21.53 -2.70
C TYR A 9 10.58 -21.60 -2.71
N LYS A 10 9.99 -22.08 -1.61
CA LYS A 10 8.56 -22.18 -1.44
C LYS A 10 8.05 -20.74 -1.40
N LYS A 11 7.87 -20.15 -2.57
CA LYS A 11 7.35 -18.81 -2.74
C LYS A 11 5.95 -18.85 -2.14
N ASP A 12 5.79 -18.22 -0.99
CA ASP A 12 4.48 -18.09 -0.38
C ASP A 12 3.69 -17.11 -1.24
N ILE A 13 2.76 -17.64 -2.04
CA ILE A 13 1.88 -16.82 -2.87
C ILE A 13 0.73 -16.39 -1.96
N CYS A 14 1.01 -15.40 -1.11
CA CYS A 14 -0.01 -14.75 -0.31
C CYS A 14 -0.81 -13.78 -1.20
N ALA A 15 -2.13 -13.88 -1.14
CA ALA A 15 -3.03 -12.96 -1.84
C ALA A 15 -2.96 -11.59 -1.15
N CYS A 16 -2.37 -10.61 -1.84
CA CYS A 16 -2.29 -9.22 -1.39
C CYS A 16 -2.87 -8.32 -2.47
N SER A 17 -3.33 -7.13 -2.07
CA SER A 17 -3.90 -6.17 -2.99
C SER A 17 -3.46 -4.75 -2.67
N ILE A 18 -3.32 -3.93 -3.71
CA ILE A 18 -2.89 -2.54 -3.59
C ILE A 18 -3.56 -1.71 -4.68
N PHE A 19 -4.00 -0.51 -4.32
CA PHE A 19 -4.47 0.50 -5.25
C PHE A 19 -3.85 1.84 -4.83
N GLY A 20 -3.45 2.65 -5.82
CA GLY A 20 -2.85 3.95 -5.59
C GLY A 20 -3.31 4.95 -6.64
N ALA A 21 -3.56 6.17 -6.21
CA ALA A 21 -3.84 7.31 -7.08
C ALA A 21 -3.02 8.50 -6.60
N MET A 22 -2.50 9.29 -7.55
CA MET A 22 -1.85 10.56 -7.26
C MET A 22 -2.24 11.58 -8.30
N ASN A 23 -2.37 12.84 -7.88
CA ASN A 23 -2.44 13.96 -8.80
C ASN A 23 -1.02 14.43 -9.13
N ARG A 24 -0.70 14.55 -10.43
CA ARG A 24 0.62 14.99 -10.90
C ARG A 24 0.78 16.51 -10.92
N ASP A 25 -0.33 17.25 -10.93
CA ASP A 25 -0.33 18.72 -10.91
C ASP A 25 -0.08 19.27 -9.50
N GLY A 26 -0.08 18.39 -8.48
CA GLY A 26 0.18 18.75 -7.08
C GLY A 26 -1.07 19.18 -6.30
N ASP A 27 -2.23 19.29 -6.96
CA ASP A 27 -3.47 19.61 -6.26
C ASP A 27 -3.96 18.45 -5.40
N ARG A 28 -4.50 18.81 -4.23
CA ARG A 28 -5.11 17.86 -3.30
C ARG A 28 -6.46 17.40 -3.82
N PHE A 29 -6.76 16.12 -3.65
CA PHE A 29 -8.06 15.53 -3.96
C PHE A 29 -8.52 14.64 -2.80
N THR A 30 -9.82 14.32 -2.77
CA THR A 30 -10.41 13.52 -1.70
C THR A 30 -10.07 12.03 -1.86
N GLY A 31 -10.01 11.30 -0.74
CA GLY A 31 -9.73 9.87 -0.74
C GLY A 31 -10.89 8.98 -1.21
N ASP A 32 -12.08 9.54 -1.46
CA ASP A 32 -13.31 8.77 -1.70
C ASP A 32 -13.20 7.81 -2.90
N GLY A 33 -12.63 8.29 -4.01
CA GLY A 33 -12.38 7.44 -5.18
C GLY A 33 -11.36 6.33 -4.91
N VAL A 34 -10.36 6.59 -4.07
CA VAL A 34 -9.35 5.59 -3.66
C VAL A 34 -9.96 4.52 -2.76
N MET A 35 -10.82 4.92 -1.82
CA MET A 35 -11.58 4.02 -0.95
C MET A 35 -12.54 3.13 -1.76
N SER A 36 -13.26 3.72 -2.72
CA SER A 36 -14.13 2.97 -3.62
C SER A 36 -13.34 2.00 -4.51
N ALA A 37 -12.17 2.40 -5.01
CA ALA A 37 -11.33 1.54 -5.83
C ALA A 37 -10.71 0.38 -5.06
N ILE A 38 -10.22 0.60 -3.83
CA ILE A 38 -9.63 -0.47 -3.02
C ILE A 38 -10.69 -1.49 -2.56
N ALA A 39 -11.95 -1.10 -2.42
CA ALA A 39 -13.04 -2.04 -2.10
C ALA A 39 -13.18 -3.14 -3.16
N ASN A 40 -12.99 -2.80 -4.45
CA ASN A 40 -12.99 -3.80 -5.54
C ASN A 40 -11.83 -4.79 -5.44
N MET A 41 -10.78 -4.47 -4.68
CA MET A 41 -9.61 -5.33 -4.51
C MET A 41 -9.81 -6.42 -3.45
N HIS A 42 -10.96 -6.46 -2.78
CA HIS A 42 -11.29 -7.45 -1.74
C HIS A 42 -11.06 -8.90 -2.20
N VAL A 43 -11.43 -9.23 -3.44
CA VAL A 43 -11.26 -10.58 -4.02
C VAL A 43 -9.79 -11.00 -4.22
N ARG A 44 -8.85 -10.07 -4.08
CA ARG A 44 -7.39 -10.31 -4.18
C ARG A 44 -6.71 -10.37 -2.80
N GLY A 45 -7.42 -10.07 -1.71
CA GLY A 45 -6.85 -10.04 -0.37
C GLY A 45 -6.97 -11.37 0.37
N ASN A 46 -6.00 -11.66 1.23
CA ASN A 46 -6.04 -12.80 2.16
C ASN A 46 -6.68 -12.48 3.52
N GLY A 47 -7.08 -11.23 3.75
CA GLY A 47 -7.76 -10.80 4.97
C GLY A 47 -6.87 -10.59 6.20
N LEU A 48 -5.55 -10.67 6.08
CA LEU A 48 -4.63 -10.47 7.22
C LEU A 48 -4.55 -9.01 7.72
N GLY A 49 -5.03 -8.07 6.92
CA GLY A 49 -5.05 -6.65 7.27
C GLY A 49 -5.10 -5.75 6.04
N GLY A 50 -5.39 -4.47 6.28
CA GLY A 50 -5.43 -3.43 5.26
C GLY A 50 -5.25 -2.05 5.89
N GLY A 51 -4.88 -1.07 5.07
CA GLY A 51 -4.67 0.30 5.54
C GLY A 51 -4.47 1.26 4.38
N PHE A 52 -4.46 2.55 4.70
CA PHE A 52 -4.22 3.63 3.74
C PHE A 52 -2.96 4.39 4.12
N ALA A 53 -2.20 4.79 3.10
CA ALA A 53 -1.12 5.75 3.23
C ALA A 53 -1.46 6.93 2.31
N ALA A 54 -1.29 8.15 2.82
CA ALA A 54 -1.60 9.37 2.09
C ALA A 54 -0.47 10.39 2.23
N TYR A 55 -0.25 11.15 1.16
CA TYR A 55 0.71 12.24 1.11
C TYR A 55 -0.03 13.58 1.02
N GLY A 56 0.55 14.64 1.56
CA GLY A 56 -0.04 15.99 1.48
C GLY A 56 -1.23 16.24 2.43
N ILE A 57 -1.40 15.39 3.45
CA ILE A 57 -2.46 15.53 4.46
C ILE A 57 -2.21 16.67 5.47
N TYR A 58 -1.00 17.22 5.51
CA TYR A 58 -0.58 18.32 6.38
C TYR A 58 -0.07 19.52 5.57
N PRO A 59 -0.95 20.21 4.82
CA PRO A 59 -0.56 21.28 3.90
C PRO A 59 0.07 22.48 4.63
N GLU A 60 -0.39 22.77 5.85
CA GLU A 60 0.16 23.85 6.68
C GLU A 60 1.54 23.54 7.27
N TYR A 61 1.97 22.27 7.24
CA TYR A 61 3.26 21.80 7.75
C TYR A 61 4.21 21.35 6.62
N LYS A 62 4.05 21.87 5.41
CA LYS A 62 4.82 21.44 4.22
C LYS A 62 6.35 21.47 4.39
N ASP A 63 6.85 22.39 5.22
CA ASP A 63 8.28 22.64 5.44
C ASP A 63 8.81 21.90 6.69
N TYR A 64 7.97 21.07 7.34
CA TYR A 64 8.32 20.30 8.52
C TYR A 64 8.49 18.82 8.20
N TYR A 65 9.23 18.12 9.05
CA TYR A 65 9.37 16.66 8.98
C TYR A 65 8.22 15.96 9.70
N ALA A 66 7.67 14.92 9.06
CA ALA A 66 6.75 13.99 9.71
C ALA A 66 7.53 12.83 10.33
N PHE A 67 7.26 12.52 11.60
CA PHE A 67 7.77 11.34 12.28
C PHE A 67 6.69 10.26 12.31
N HIS A 68 6.83 9.22 11.48
CA HIS A 68 5.92 8.09 11.45
C HIS A 68 6.41 7.00 12.41
N LEU A 69 5.63 6.71 13.46
CA LEU A 69 5.90 5.61 14.38
C LEU A 69 5.10 4.37 13.97
N MET A 70 5.80 3.30 13.63
CA MET A 70 5.19 1.98 13.56
C MET A 70 5.29 1.32 14.92
N PHE A 71 4.16 0.90 15.47
CA PHE A 71 4.10 0.20 16.75
C PHE A 71 3.58 -1.22 16.55
N THR A 72 4.27 -2.19 17.14
CA THR A 72 3.83 -3.58 17.20
C THR A 72 3.55 -3.90 18.66
N GLY A 73 2.28 -4.05 19.01
CA GLY A 73 1.90 -4.49 20.35
C GLY A 73 2.21 -5.97 20.49
N SER A 74 3.16 -6.31 21.37
CA SER A 74 3.44 -7.68 21.82
C SER A 74 2.45 -8.11 22.89
#